data_AF-X0GUV6-F1
#
_entry.id   AF-X0GUV6-F1
#
_cell.length_a   1.000
_cell.length_b   1.000
_cell.length_c   1.000
_cell.angle_alpha   90.00
_cell.angle_beta   90.00
_cell.angle_gamma   90.00
#
_symmetry.space_group_name_H-M   'P 1'
#
loop_
_entity.id
_entity.type
_entity.pdbx_description
1 polymer ?
#
loop_
_entity_poly.entity_id
_entity_poly.type
_entity_poly.pdbx_seq_one_letter_code
_entity_poly.pdbx_strand_id
1 'polypeptide(L)'
;MDRPASPRPIDREIANAHGESVSLDATRDKLEATKNFDQQSPEETILERTREVGRLRAEVAYLQDVRRLGEYLCEEVEYVIDRLQLAVIAFHKGLQQIEGGQLDLAK
;
A
#
# COMPACT_ATOMS: atom_id res chain seq x y z
N MET A 1 24.65 -50.12 30.22
CA MET A 1 25.21 -48.78 29.99
C MET A 1 24.08 -47.78 30.20
N ASP A 2 24.02 -47.17 31.38
CA ASP A 2 23.03 -46.13 31.69
C ASP A 2 23.37 -44.86 30.90
N ARG A 3 22.47 -44.47 30.00
CA ARG A 3 22.59 -43.19 29.29
C ARG A 3 22.00 -42.11 30.20
N PRO A 4 22.71 -41.00 30.47
CA PRO A 4 22.15 -39.93 31.29
C PRO A 4 20.87 -39.39 30.63
N ALA A 5 19.88 -39.10 31.47
CA ALA A 5 18.62 -38.53 31.03
C ALA A 5 18.85 -37.20 30.29
N SER A 6 18.00 -36.91 29.31
CA SER A 6 18.11 -35.65 28.57
C SER A 6 17.87 -34.46 29.50
N PRO A 7 18.67 -33.38 29.41
CA PRO A 7 18.54 -32.22 30.28
C PRO A 7 17.15 -31.58 30.13
N ARG A 8 16.53 -31.26 31.26
CA ARG A 8 15.27 -30.51 31.31
C ARG A 8 15.55 -29.04 30.96
N PRO A 9 14.52 -28.26 30.58
CA PRO A 9 14.68 -26.83 30.24
C PRO A 9 15.38 -26.02 31.34
N ILE A 10 15.08 -26.31 32.61
CA ILE A 10 15.72 -25.67 33.76
C ILE A 10 17.22 -25.96 33.86
N ASP A 11 17.63 -27.17 33.46
CA ASP A 11 19.04 -27.58 33.47
C ASP A 11 19.85 -26.77 32.43
N ARG A 12 19.21 -26.29 31.35
CA ARG A 12 19.82 -25.40 30.35
C ARG A 12 19.96 -23.95 30.85
N GLU A 13 18.96 -23.43 31.54
CA GLU A 13 19.08 -22.09 32.14
C GLU A 13 20.17 -22.05 33.22
N ILE A 14 20.25 -23.08 34.07
CA ILE A 14 21.30 -23.20 35.09
C ILE A 14 22.68 -23.27 34.42
N ALA A 15 22.83 -24.04 33.34
CA ALA A 15 24.09 -24.12 32.60
C ALA A 15 24.49 -22.77 31.98
N ASN A 16 23.53 -21.98 31.50
CA ASN A 16 23.75 -20.67 30.90
C ASN A 16 24.07 -19.57 31.92
N ALA A 17 23.80 -19.80 33.21
CA ALA A 17 24.08 -18.83 34.26
C ALA A 17 25.56 -18.75 34.68
N HIS A 18 26.44 -19.56 34.07
CA HIS A 18 27.90 -19.50 34.24
C HIS A 18 28.40 -19.46 35.70
N GLY A 19 27.65 -20.08 36.63
CA GLY A 19 28.01 -20.15 38.05
C GLY A 19 27.39 -19.05 38.92
N GLU A 20 26.57 -18.16 38.36
CA GLU A 20 25.78 -17.18 39.12
C GLU A 20 24.55 -17.84 39.76
N SER A 21 24.16 -17.33 40.94
CA SER A 21 23.00 -17.84 41.68
C SER A 21 21.70 -17.50 40.93
N VAL A 22 21.01 -18.52 40.42
CA VAL A 22 19.73 -18.36 39.73
C VAL A 22 18.57 -18.63 40.69
N SER A 23 17.64 -17.68 40.81
CA SER A 23 16.39 -17.94 41.52
C SER A 23 15.52 -18.89 40.68
N LEU A 24 15.26 -20.08 41.22
CA LEU A 24 14.46 -21.11 40.54
C LEU A 24 13.02 -20.63 40.29
N ASP A 25 12.47 -19.81 41.17
CA ASP A 25 11.13 -19.24 41.02
C ASP A 25 11.09 -18.21 39.90
N ALA A 26 12.09 -17.32 39.81
CA ALA A 26 12.18 -16.35 38.71
C ALA A 26 12.46 -17.01 37.35
N THR A 27 13.24 -18.09 37.33
CA THR A 27 13.46 -18.94 36.14
C THR A 27 12.17 -19.63 35.72
N ARG A 28 11.40 -20.15 36.67
CA ARG A 28 10.10 -20.75 36.39
C ARG A 28 9.12 -19.75 35.80
N ASP A 29 9.03 -18.55 36.38
CA ASP A 29 8.16 -17.49 35.89
C ASP A 29 8.56 -17.03 34.48
N LYS A 30 9.86 -16.94 34.19
CA LYS A 30 10.36 -16.65 32.83
C LYS A 30 10.01 -17.75 31.83
N LEU A 31 10.16 -19.01 32.22
CA LEU A 31 9.83 -20.15 31.37
C LEU A 31 8.32 -20.26 31.14
N GLU A 32 7.50 -20.00 32.16
CA GLU A 32 6.04 -19.97 32.06
C GLU A 32 5.56 -18.76 31.23
N ALA A 33 6.17 -17.58 31.41
CA ALA A 33 5.88 -16.40 30.60
C ALA A 33 6.22 -16.60 29.11
N THR A 34 7.34 -17.29 28.82
CA THR A 34 7.73 -17.63 27.44
C THR A 34 6.78 -18.66 26.82
N LYS A 35 6.26 -19.58 27.63
CA LYS A 35 5.26 -20.57 27.21
C LYS A 35 3.87 -19.95 26.97
N ASN A 36 3.54 -18.86 27.67
CA ASN A 36 2.26 -18.17 27.59
C ASN A 36 2.26 -16.97 26.63
N PHE A 37 3.37 -16.70 25.95
CA PHE A 37 3.36 -15.73 24.86
C PHE A 37 2.58 -16.37 23.71
N ASP A 38 1.36 -15.90 23.46
CA ASP A 38 0.49 -16.33 22.36
C ASP A 38 1.21 -16.11 21.03
N GLN A 39 2.05 -17.06 20.65
CA GLN A 39 2.57 -17.19 19.31
C GLN A 39 1.42 -17.77 18.49
N GLN A 40 0.71 -16.91 17.77
CA GLN A 40 -0.05 -17.35 16.61
C GLN A 40 0.81 -18.37 15.86
N SER A 41 0.23 -19.52 15.57
CA SER A 41 0.97 -20.55 14.85
C SER A 41 1.46 -19.96 13.51
N PRO A 42 2.62 -20.42 13.00
CA PRO A 42 3.09 -19.97 11.69
C PRO A 42 2.02 -20.11 10.59
N GLU A 43 1.15 -21.12 10.69
CA GLU A 43 0.03 -21.35 9.78
C GLU A 43 -1.05 -20.26 9.87
N GLU A 44 -1.41 -19.83 11.08
CA GLU A 44 -2.35 -18.72 11.30
C GLU A 44 -1.79 -17.40 10.75
N THR A 45 -0.49 -17.17 10.97
CA THR A 45 0.21 -15.99 10.42
C THR A 45 0.20 -16.01 8.89
N ILE A 46 0.48 -17.16 8.26
CA ILE A 46 0.46 -17.31 6.80
C ILE A 46 -0.95 -17.06 6.25
N LEU A 47 -1.98 -17.60 6.91
CA LEU A 47 -3.36 -17.43 6.50
C LEU A 47 -3.79 -15.96 6.55
N GLU A 48 -3.47 -15.27 7.64
CA GLU A 48 -3.78 -13.85 7.82
C GLU A 48 -3.08 -12.99 6.76
N ARG A 49 -1.78 -13.21 6.55
CA ARG A 49 -1.00 -12.51 5.52
C ARG A 49 -1.51 -12.77 4.11
N THR A 50 -1.95 -13.99 3.81
CA THR A 50 -2.52 -14.32 2.50
C THR A 50 -3.81 -13.55 2.24
N ARG A 51 -4.67 -13.41 3.25
CA ARG A 51 -5.89 -12.59 3.15
C ARG A 51 -5.56 -11.12 2.98
N GLU A 52 -4.61 -10.60 3.75
CA GLU A 52 -4.16 -9.22 3.66
C GLU A 52 -3.60 -8.90 2.26
N VAL A 53 -2.76 -9.77 1.70
CA VAL A 53 -2.24 -9.63 0.33
C VAL A 53 -3.37 -9.63 -0.70
N GLY A 54 -4.37 -10.50 -0.54
CA GLY A 54 -5.55 -10.51 -1.40
C GLY A 54 -6.28 -9.17 -1.41
N ARG A 55 -6.52 -8.60 -0.21
CA ARG A 55 -7.15 -7.29 -0.05
C ARG A 55 -6.32 -6.18 -0.69
N LEU A 56 -5.00 -6.16 -0.43
CA LEU A 56 -4.10 -5.15 -0.99
C LEU A 56 -4.04 -5.21 -2.52
N ARG A 57 -4.07 -6.39 -3.12
CA ARG A 57 -4.13 -6.54 -4.58
C ARG A 57 -5.41 -5.96 -5.18
N ALA A 58 -6.55 -6.19 -4.52
CA ALA A 58 -7.82 -5.60 -4.95
C ALA A 58 -7.80 -4.06 -4.87
N GLU A 59 -7.22 -3.52 -3.79
CA GLU A 59 -7.06 -2.07 -3.62
C GLU A 59 -6.17 -1.46 -4.70
N VAL A 60 -5.03 -2.10 -5.00
CA VAL A 60 -4.13 -1.65 -6.08
C VAL A 60 -4.84 -1.65 -7.43
N ALA A 61 -5.59 -2.70 -7.75
CA ALA A 61 -6.34 -2.78 -9.00
C ALA A 61 -7.38 -1.65 -9.11
N TYR A 62 -8.13 -1.39 -8.03
CA TYR A 62 -9.08 -0.29 -7.97
C TYR A 62 -8.42 1.08 -8.20
N LEU A 63 -7.30 1.35 -7.52
CA LEU A 63 -6.57 2.61 -7.67
C LEU A 63 -5.98 2.79 -9.08
N GLN A 64 -5.54 1.70 -9.72
CA GLN A 64 -5.09 1.72 -11.11
C GLN A 64 -6.23 2.07 -12.07
N ASP A 65 -7.42 1.50 -11.86
CA ASP A 65 -8.59 1.82 -12.67
C ASP A 65 -9.03 3.28 -12.52
N VAL A 66 -9.06 3.80 -11.29
CA VAL A 66 -9.37 5.21 -11.02
C VAL A 66 -8.35 6.13 -11.71
N ARG A 67 -7.06 5.80 -11.63
CA ARG A 67 -6.01 6.60 -12.30
C ARG A 67 -6.21 6.62 -13.82
N ARG A 68 -6.45 5.46 -14.43
CA ARG A 68 -6.69 5.36 -15.88
C ARG A 68 -7.91 6.18 -16.31
N LEU A 69 -8.98 6.18 -15.51
CA LEU A 69 -10.17 6.98 -15.80
C LEU A 69 -9.88 8.47 -15.71
N GLY A 70 -9.05 8.88 -14.75
CA GLY A 70 -8.58 10.27 -14.61
C GLY A 70 -7.73 10.72 -15.79
N GLU A 71 -6.79 9.89 -16.24
CA GLU A 71 -5.97 10.15 -17.43
C GLU A 71 -6.84 10.33 -18.68
N TYR A 72 -7.80 9.44 -18.91
CA TYR A 72 -8.75 9.56 -20.02
C TYR A 72 -9.58 10.86 -19.96
N LEU A 73 -10.05 11.24 -18.76
CA LEU A 73 -10.80 12.49 -18.59
C LEU A 73 -9.94 13.71 -18.92
N CYS A 74 -8.66 13.72 -18.52
CA CYS A 74 -7.73 14.80 -18.86
C CYS A 74 -7.57 14.92 -20.39
N GLU A 75 -7.35 13.82 -21.10
CA GLU A 75 -7.23 13.80 -22.56
C GLU A 75 -8.48 14.36 -23.25
N GLU A 76 -9.68 13.96 -22.80
CA GLU A 76 -10.94 14.46 -23.36
C GLU A 76 -11.13 15.96 -23.10
N VAL A 77 -10.77 16.44 -21.91
CA VAL A 77 -10.85 17.87 -21.57
C VAL A 77 -9.88 18.69 -22.42
N GLU A 78 -8.65 18.22 -22.59
CA GLU A 78 -7.66 18.86 -23.48
C GLU A 78 -8.19 18.95 -24.91
N TYR A 79 -8.73 17.85 -25.44
CA TYR A 79 -9.33 17.81 -26.76
C TYR A 79 -10.47 18.84 -26.92
N VAL A 80 -11.36 18.94 -25.92
CA VAL A 80 -12.45 19.93 -25.94
C VAL A 80 -11.92 21.36 -25.91
N ILE A 81 -10.89 21.63 -25.09
CA ILE A 81 -10.26 22.95 -25.02
C ILE A 81 -9.68 23.34 -26.38
N ASP A 82 -8.95 22.45 -27.04
CA ASP A 82 -8.37 22.71 -28.37
C ASP A 82 -9.44 23.06 -29.40
N ARG A 83 -10.55 22.31 -29.41
CA ARG A 83 -11.67 22.59 -30.31
C ARG A 83 -12.32 23.94 -30.03
N LEU A 84 -12.49 24.30 -28.76
CA LEU A 84 -13.03 25.59 -28.38
C LEU A 84 -12.11 26.74 -28.79
N GLN A 85 -10.80 26.58 -28.60
CA GLN A 85 -9.82 27.58 -29.05
C GLN A 85 -9.91 27.80 -30.56
N LEU A 86 -9.96 26.72 -31.35
CA LEU A 86 -10.13 26.81 -32.81
C LEU A 86 -11.45 27.50 -33.18
N ALA A 87 -12.54 27.18 -32.50
CA ALA A 87 -13.84 27.79 -32.74
C ALA A 87 -13.82 29.30 -32.45
N VAL A 88 -13.20 29.72 -31.34
CA VAL A 88 -13.05 31.15 -30.99
C VAL A 88 -12.20 31.88 -32.02
N ILE A 89 -11.09 31.29 -32.47
CA ILE A 89 -10.25 31.87 -33.53
C ILE A 89 -11.04 32.03 -34.83
N ALA A 90 -11.77 30.99 -35.24
CA ALA A 90 -12.58 31.03 -36.45
C ALA A 90 -13.68 32.10 -36.36
N PHE A 91 -14.34 32.20 -35.21
CA PHE A 91 -15.36 33.22 -34.95
C PHE A 91 -14.78 34.63 -35.02
N HIS A 92 -13.64 34.87 -34.37
CA HIS A 92 -12.97 36.18 -34.40
C HIS A 92 -12.55 36.58 -35.81
N LYS A 93 -12.00 35.64 -36.60
CA LYS A 93 -11.68 35.89 -38.02
C LYS A 93 -12.92 36.24 -38.82
N GLY A 94 -14.05 35.55 -38.58
CA GLY A 94 -15.32 35.86 -39.23
C GLY A 94 -15.80 37.28 -38.90
N LEU A 95 -15.73 37.70 -37.63
CA LEU A 95 -16.08 39.06 -37.22
C LEU A 95 -15.23 40.13 -37.93
N GLN A 96 -13.91 39.94 -37.96
CA GLN A 96 -13.00 40.86 -38.64
C GLN A 96 -13.30 41.00 -40.14
N GLN A 97 -13.71 39.90 -40.80
CA GLN A 97 -14.09 39.94 -42.21
C GLN A 97 -15.40 40.69 -42.45
N ILE A 98 -16.36 40.57 -41.52
CA ILE A 98 -17.63 41.31 -41.60
C ILE A 98 -17.39 42.81 -41.38
N GLU A 99 -16.60 43.16 -40.36
CA GLU A 99 -16.25 44.55 -40.04
C GLU A 99 -15.41 45.20 -41.15
N GLY A 100 -14.43 44.47 -41.72
CA GLY A 100 -13.65 44.93 -42.87
C GLY A 100 -14.49 45.06 -44.15
N GLY A 101 -15.40 44.11 -44.40
CA GLY A 101 -16.29 44.12 -45.56
C GLY A 101 -17.35 45.22 -45.54
N GLN A 102 -17.79 45.67 -44.35
CA GLN A 102 -18.65 46.84 -44.21
C GLN A 102 -17.96 48.16 -44.61
N LEU A 103 -16.64 48.24 -44.47
CA LEU A 103 -15.84 49.42 -44.81
C LEU A 103 -15.59 49.55 -46.32
N ASP A 104 -15.52 48.43 -47.05
CA ASP A 104 -15.35 48.41 -48.50
C ASP A 104 -16.66 48.63 -49.28
N LEU A 105 -17.82 48.35 -48.68
CA LEU A 105 -19.14 48.63 -49.27
C LEU A 105 -19.62 50.08 -49.06
N ALA A 106 -18.92 50.86 -48.24
CA ALA A 106 -19.27 52.24 -47.90
C ALA A 106 -18.43 53.31 -48.65
N LYS A 107 -17.64 52.91 -49.66
CA LYS A 107 -16.86 53.79 -50.54
C LYS A 107 -17.42 53.76 -51.96
#